data_AF-A0A7K0YN39-F1
#
_entry.id   AF-A0A7K0YN39-F1
#
_cell.length_a   1.000
_cell.length_b   1.000
_cell.length_c   1.000
_cell.angle_alpha   90.00
_cell.angle_beta   90.00
_cell.angle_gamma   90.00
#
_symmetry.space_group_name_H-M   'P 1'
#
loop_
_entity.id
_entity.type
_entity.pdbx_description
1 polymer ?
#
loop_
_entity_poly.entity_id
_entity_poly.type
_entity_poly.pdbx_seq_one_letter_code
_entity_poly.pdbx_strand_id
1 'polypeptide(L)'
;DAISTVFGSEPQAFNDNAAAVAALKNGQIDGIVVDLPTAFYLSGVEVEGGIIVGQLPSTGDGDNFGLLLAKDSPITSCVSQAVDAIRASGELDEITAKWLSTEAGAPVLK
;
A
#
# COMPACT_ATOMS: atom_id res chain seq x y z
N ASP A 1 15.03 -9.76 -4.18
CA ASP A 1 14.05 -9.37 -3.14
C ASP A 1 12.85 -10.34 -3.19
N ALA A 2 11.71 -10.05 -2.56
CA ALA A 2 10.53 -10.91 -2.61
C ALA A 2 10.00 -11.12 -4.05
N ILE A 3 10.14 -10.12 -4.93
CA ILE A 3 9.70 -10.19 -6.33
C ILE A 3 10.59 -11.16 -7.11
N SER A 4 11.91 -11.00 -7.03
CA SER A 4 12.83 -11.93 -7.71
C SER A 4 12.65 -13.37 -7.22
N THR A 5 12.28 -13.56 -5.95
CA THR A 5 12.05 -14.89 -5.36
C THR A 5 10.76 -15.54 -5.85
N VAL A 6 9.65 -14.79 -5.89
CA VAL A 6 8.32 -15.32 -6.28
C VAL A 6 8.18 -15.44 -7.80
N PHE A 7 8.70 -14.48 -8.57
CA PHE A 7 8.46 -14.39 -10.01
C PHE A 7 9.67 -14.77 -10.89
N GLY A 8 10.87 -14.90 -10.31
CA GLY A 8 12.09 -15.22 -11.05
C GLY A 8 12.53 -14.14 -12.04
N SER A 9 12.08 -12.89 -11.84
CA SER A 9 12.40 -11.73 -12.67
C SER A 9 12.88 -10.56 -11.81
N GLU A 10 13.68 -9.68 -12.40
CA GLU A 10 14.14 -8.46 -11.72
C GLU A 10 13.06 -7.37 -11.79
N PRO A 11 12.66 -6.76 -10.65
CA PRO A 11 11.68 -5.69 -10.65
C PRO A 11 12.25 -4.40 -11.27
N GLN A 12 11.38 -3.67 -11.96
CA GLN A 12 11.67 -2.31 -12.40
C GLN A 12 11.14 -1.30 -11.37
N ALA A 13 12.02 -0.44 -10.86
CA ALA A 13 11.63 0.65 -9.98
C ALA A 13 11.13 1.86 -10.79
N PHE A 14 10.05 2.48 -10.30
CA PHE A 14 9.54 3.76 -10.79
C PHE A 14 9.63 4.79 -9.67
N ASN A 15 9.73 6.07 -10.05
CA ASN A 15 9.86 7.16 -9.08
C ASN A 15 8.56 7.38 -8.27
N ASP A 16 7.41 7.06 -8.84
CA ASP A 16 6.10 7.21 -8.22
C ASP A 16 5.07 6.23 -8.83
N ASN A 17 3.92 6.12 -8.16
CA ASN A 17 2.83 5.23 -8.58
C ASN A 17 2.23 5.66 -9.93
N ALA A 18 2.16 6.95 -10.25
CA ALA A 18 1.59 7.43 -11.50
C ALA A 18 2.43 6.98 -12.71
N ALA A 19 3.76 6.99 -12.57
CA ALA A 19 4.68 6.47 -13.57
C ALA A 19 4.53 4.95 -13.74
N ALA A 20 4.40 4.20 -12.65
CA ALA A 20 4.15 2.75 -12.71
C ALA A 20 2.80 2.43 -13.38
N VAL A 21 1.73 3.17 -13.03
CA VAL A 21 0.40 3.02 -13.65
C VAL A 21 0.45 3.33 -15.14
N ALA A 22 1.14 4.39 -15.56
CA ALA A 22 1.32 4.72 -16.96
C ALA A 22 2.09 3.62 -17.70
N ALA A 23 3.14 3.05 -17.09
CA ALA A 23 3.89 1.93 -17.66
C ALA A 23 3.01 0.68 -17.83
N LEU A 24 2.18 0.35 -16.84
CA LEU A 24 1.22 -0.76 -16.90
C LEU A 24 0.20 -0.55 -18.03
N LYS A 25 -0.44 0.63 -18.08
CA LYS A 25 -1.43 0.96 -19.12
C LYS A 25 -0.84 0.93 -20.54
N ASN A 26 0.45 1.24 -20.68
CA ASN A 26 1.16 1.21 -21.95
C ASN A 26 1.79 -0.16 -22.27
N GLY A 27 1.60 -1.18 -21.43
CA GLY A 27 2.13 -2.53 -21.64
C GLY A 27 3.65 -2.64 -21.51
N GLN A 28 4.29 -1.71 -20.79
CA GLN A 28 5.74 -1.76 -20.53
C GLN A 28 6.08 -2.73 -19.39
N ILE A 29 5.11 -2.98 -18.50
CA ILE A 29 5.18 -3.93 -17.39
C ILE A 29 3.86 -4.71 -17.33
N ASP A 30 3.91 -5.94 -16.82
CA ASP A 30 2.74 -6.82 -16.72
C ASP A 30 1.99 -6.69 -15.39
N GLY A 31 2.58 -6.02 -14.40
CA GLY A 31 2.01 -5.86 -13.07
C GLY A 31 2.74 -4.81 -12.24
N ILE A 32 2.07 -4.38 -11.18
CA ILE A 32 2.59 -3.41 -10.21
C ILE A 32 2.52 -4.05 -8.83
N VAL A 33 3.57 -3.86 -8.03
CA VAL A 33 3.62 -4.24 -6.63
C VAL A 33 3.52 -2.97 -5.79
N VAL A 34 2.47 -2.88 -4.98
CA VAL A 34 2.18 -1.75 -4.09
C VAL A 34 1.60 -2.29 -2.78
N ASP A 35 1.51 -1.43 -1.77
CA ASP A 35 0.75 -1.72 -0.55
C ASP A 35 -0.73 -2.01 -0.87
N LEU A 36 -1.37 -2.78 0.02
CA LEU A 36 -2.73 -3.28 -0.18
C LEU A 36 -3.77 -2.15 -0.35
N PRO A 37 -3.79 -1.08 0.48
CA PRO A 37 -4.64 0.08 0.25
C PRO A 37 -4.51 0.69 -1.15
N THR A 38 -3.28 0.90 -1.61
CA THR A 38 -3.02 1.42 -2.96
C THR A 38 -3.54 0.46 -4.02
N ALA A 39 -3.33 -0.85 -3.87
CA ALA A 39 -3.82 -1.85 -4.82
C ALA A 39 -5.35 -1.80 -4.98
N PHE A 40 -6.10 -1.56 -3.90
CA PHE A 40 -7.56 -1.40 -3.97
C PHE A 40 -7.99 -0.19 -4.77
N TYR A 41 -7.36 0.96 -4.53
CA TYR A 41 -7.69 2.17 -5.27
C TYR A 41 -7.34 2.02 -6.75
N LEU A 42 -6.16 1.48 -7.06
CA LEU A 42 -5.72 1.27 -8.44
C LEU A 42 -6.66 0.32 -9.19
N SER A 43 -7.01 -0.82 -8.60
CA SER A 43 -7.88 -1.81 -9.24
C SER A 43 -9.34 -1.37 -9.36
N GLY A 44 -9.88 -0.67 -8.36
CA GLY A 44 -11.28 -0.26 -8.33
C GLY A 44 -11.59 1.08 -9.01
N VAL A 45 -10.59 1.96 -9.19
CA VAL A 45 -10.81 3.35 -9.64
C VAL A 45 -9.89 3.76 -10.78
N GLU A 46 -8.58 3.57 -10.65
CA GLU A 46 -7.61 4.21 -11.56
C GLU A 46 -7.30 3.39 -12.82
N VAL A 47 -7.27 2.06 -12.69
CA VAL A 47 -6.93 1.12 -13.78
C VAL A 47 -8.20 0.42 -14.20
N GLU A 48 -8.73 0.79 -15.37
CA GLU A 48 -9.92 0.15 -15.95
C GLU A 48 -9.66 -1.35 -16.15
N GLY A 49 -10.50 -2.19 -15.54
CA GLY A 49 -10.34 -3.65 -15.55
C GLY A 49 -9.16 -4.16 -14.72
N GLY A 50 -8.57 -3.32 -13.85
CA GLY A 50 -7.49 -3.70 -12.96
C GLY A 50 -7.91 -4.81 -11.98
N ILE A 51 -7.02 -5.77 -11.75
CA ILE A 51 -7.23 -6.89 -10.83
C ILE A 51 -6.06 -7.03 -9.88
N ILE A 52 -6.36 -7.43 -8.63
CA ILE A 52 -5.34 -7.83 -7.66
C ILE A 52 -5.15 -9.34 -7.83
N VAL A 53 -4.03 -9.73 -8.45
CA VAL A 53 -3.75 -11.14 -8.81
C VAL A 53 -3.24 -11.98 -7.63
N GLY A 54 -2.72 -11.33 -6.59
CA GLY A 54 -2.24 -12.01 -5.39
C GLY A 54 -1.53 -11.08 -4.43
N GLN A 55 -1.13 -11.63 -3.30
CA GLN A 55 -0.38 -10.98 -2.23
C GLN A 55 0.97 -11.66 -2.09
N LEU A 56 2.02 -10.89 -1.84
CA LEU A 56 3.31 -11.50 -1.48
C LEU A 56 3.23 -12.14 -0.10
N PRO A 57 4.02 -13.19 0.17
CA PRO A 57 4.10 -13.76 1.51
C PRO A 57 4.46 -12.70 2.55
N SER A 58 3.73 -12.68 3.67
CA SER A 58 4.07 -11.81 4.79
C SER A 58 5.46 -12.16 5.34
N THR A 59 6.25 -11.12 5.64
CA THR A 59 7.55 -11.26 6.30
C THR A 59 7.48 -11.04 7.82
N GLY A 60 6.30 -10.85 8.41
CA GLY A 60 6.12 -10.56 9.84
C GLY A 60 4.85 -9.76 10.16
N ASP A 61 4.98 -8.76 11.03
CA ASP A 61 3.86 -7.97 11.60
C ASP A 61 3.18 -6.99 10.61
N GLY A 62 3.55 -7.03 9.33
CA GLY A 62 3.04 -6.13 8.30
C GLY A 62 3.61 -4.70 8.36
N ASP A 63 3.09 -3.84 7.49
CA ASP A 63 3.53 -2.45 7.39
C ASP A 63 2.91 -1.58 8.50
N ASN A 64 3.73 -0.73 9.11
CA ASN A 64 3.27 0.29 10.05
C ASN A 64 3.32 1.66 9.38
N PHE A 65 2.15 2.31 9.27
CA PHE A 65 2.04 3.66 8.71
C PHE A 65 2.22 4.73 9.79
N GLY A 66 2.87 5.85 9.43
CA GLY A 66 3.13 6.97 10.34
C GLY A 66 3.20 8.31 9.62
N LEU A 67 3.06 9.39 10.40
CA LEU A 67 3.23 10.74 9.90
C LEU A 67 4.72 11.11 9.90
N LEU A 68 5.26 11.42 8.73
CA LEU A 68 6.66 11.77 8.58
C LEU A 68 6.92 13.20 9.07
N LEU A 69 7.92 13.35 9.95
CA LEU A 69 8.39 14.63 10.46
C LEU A 69 9.90 14.74 10.26
N ALA A 70 10.42 15.97 10.23
CA ALA A 70 11.86 16.20 10.29
C ALA A 70 12.45 15.56 11.56
N LYS A 71 13.69 15.09 11.47
CA LYS A 71 14.42 14.59 12.64
C LYS A 71 14.48 15.69 13.71
N ASP A 72 14.22 15.30 14.96
CA ASP A 72 14.15 16.19 16.13
C ASP A 72 13.08 17.30 16.04
N SER A 73 12.02 17.07 15.26
CA SER A 73 10.89 18.00 15.17
C SER A 73 10.27 18.28 16.55
N PRO A 74 10.14 19.55 16.97
CA PRO A 74 9.63 19.90 18.29
C PRO A 74 8.14 19.56 18.47
N ILE A 75 7.42 19.28 17.37
CA ILE A 75 5.99 18.92 17.40
C ILE A 75 5.75 17.40 17.44
N THR A 76 6.80 16.57 17.45
CA THR A 76 6.65 15.11 17.42
C THR A 76 5.70 14.60 18.51
N SER A 77 5.88 15.06 19.75
CA SER A 77 5.00 14.67 20.87
C SER A 77 3.55 15.11 20.66
N CYS A 78 3.33 16.30 20.10
CA CYS A 78 2.00 16.81 19.80
C CYS A 78 1.31 15.98 18.71
N VAL A 79 2.02 15.63 17.64
CA VAL A 79 1.50 14.79 16.56
C VAL A 79 1.18 13.38 17.06
N SER A 80 2.06 12.77 17.87
CA SER A 80 1.79 11.47 18.48
C SER A 80 0.52 11.50 19.35
N GLN A 81 0.37 12.51 20.20
CA GLN A 81 -0.83 12.68 21.04
C GLN A 81 -2.10 12.84 20.21
N ALA A 82 -2.05 13.54 19.07
CA ALA A 82 -3.20 13.68 18.19
C ALA A 82 -3.59 12.33 17.55
N VAL A 83 -2.62 11.56 17.07
CA VAL A 83 -2.88 10.22 16.52
C VAL A 83 -3.44 9.29 17.61
N ASP A 84 -2.89 9.34 18.82
CA ASP A 84 -3.38 8.53 19.94
C ASP A 84 -4.80 8.93 20.35
N ALA A 85 -5.15 10.22 20.31
CA ALA A 85 -6.50 10.69 20.58
C ALA A 85 -7.51 10.20 19.54
N ILE A 86 -7.16 10.25 18.24
CA ILE A 86 -8.02 9.76 17.15
C ILE A 86 -8.18 8.22 17.21
N ARG A 87 -7.14 7.50 17.67
CA ARG A 87 -7.25 6.06 17.94
C ARG A 87 -8.18 5.79 19.13
N ALA A 88 -7.96 6.48 20.25
CA ALA A 88 -8.73 6.27 21.47
C ALA A 88 -10.21 6.64 21.32
N SER A 89 -10.56 7.56 20.41
CA SER A 89 -11.94 7.91 20.09
C SER A 89 -12.64 6.88 19.19
N GLY A 90 -11.89 5.99 18.53
CA GLY A 90 -12.42 5.06 17.52
C GLY A 90 -12.58 5.68 16.13
N GLU A 91 -12.32 6.99 15.97
CA GLU A 91 -12.44 7.68 14.67
C GLU A 91 -11.48 7.10 13.62
N LEU A 92 -10.28 6.66 14.04
CA LEU A 92 -9.35 6.02 13.10
C LEU A 92 -9.91 4.70 12.54
N ASP A 93 -10.63 3.93 13.36
CA ASP A 93 -11.25 2.68 12.95
C ASP A 93 -12.43 2.96 11.99
N GLU A 94 -13.21 4.01 12.24
CA GLU A 94 -14.28 4.44 11.32
C GLU A 94 -13.73 4.88 9.96
N ILE A 95 -12.64 5.66 9.94
CA ILE A 95 -11.94 6.05 8.70
C ILE A 95 -11.43 4.80 7.99
N THR A 96 -10.81 3.89 8.73
CA THR A 96 -10.29 2.62 8.19
C THR A 96 -11.41 1.80 7.56
N ALA A 97 -12.52 1.57 8.28
CA ALA A 97 -13.65 0.80 7.77
C ALA A 97 -14.32 1.44 6.55
N LYS A 98 -14.33 2.78 6.47
CA LYS A 98 -14.93 3.50 5.35
C LYS A 98 -14.11 3.39 4.06
N TRP A 99 -12.79 3.40 4.17
CA TRP A 99 -11.90 3.55 3.01
C TRP A 99 -11.07 2.30 2.69
N LEU A 100 -10.87 1.40 3.65
CA LEU A 100 -10.04 0.21 3.52
C LEU A 100 -10.91 -1.05 3.70
N SER A 101 -11.05 -1.82 2.62
CA SER A 101 -11.60 -3.18 2.69
C SER A 101 -10.63 -4.10 3.44
N THR A 102 -11.14 -5.00 4.26
CA THR A 102 -10.31 -5.94 5.04
C THR A 102 -9.75 -7.09 4.20
N GLU A 103 -10.30 -7.36 3.00
CA GLU A 103 -9.83 -8.43 2.12
C GLU A 103 -9.90 -8.05 0.65
N ALA A 104 -8.82 -8.32 -0.10
CA ALA A 104 -8.82 -8.27 -1.57
C ALA A 104 -9.30 -9.57 -2.21
N GLY A 105 -9.58 -10.60 -1.42
CA GLY A 105 -9.88 -11.96 -1.92
C GLY A 105 -8.74 -12.59 -2.73
N ALA A 106 -7.60 -11.92 -2.87
CA ALA A 106 -6.49 -12.34 -3.70
C ALA A 106 -5.60 -13.34 -2.95
N PRO A 107 -5.16 -14.44 -3.61
CA PRO A 107 -4.38 -15.49 -2.97
C PRO A 107 -2.98 -15.00 -2.58
N VAL A 108 -2.38 -15.60 -1.54
CA VAL A 108 -0.95 -15.43 -1.28
C VAL A 108 -0.16 -16.22 -2.33
N LEU A 109 0.75 -15.53 -3.01
CA LEU A 109 1.59 -16.07 -4.07
C LEU A 109 2.74 -16.93 -3.50
N LYS A 110 3.23 -17.88 -4.30
CA LYS A 110 4.30 -18.83 -3.93
C LYS A 110 5.45 -18.71 -4.91
#